data_AF-A0A022Q639-F1
#
_entry.id   AF-A0A022Q639-F1
#
_cell.length_a   1.000
_cell.length_b   1.000
_cell.length_c   1.000
_cell.angle_alpha   90.00
_cell.angle_beta   90.00
_cell.angle_gamma   90.00
#
_symmetry.space_group_name_H-M   'P 1'
#
loop_
_entity.id
_entity.type
_entity.pdbx_description
1 polymer ?
#
loop_
_entity_poly.entity_id
_entity_poly.type
_entity_poly.pdbx_seq_one_letter_code
_entity_poly.pdbx_strand_id
1 'polypeptide(L)'
;MVYLAPIPTFRQIYKKKSSEGFQSIPYVVALFSAMLWIYYAFLKSNTTLLITINSVGCLIETVYILLFIFYASKKARVETVKLLALLMVCGTGLVGVTQFVVKASERANVVGWFCLILSLCVFIAPLCIVRQVIQTKSVEHMPFLLSLFLTLSAIMWFFYGLLLKDHNIAA
;
A
#
# COMPACT_ATOMS: atom_id res chain seq x y z
N MET A 1 4.05 -0.77 13.02
CA MET A 1 3.19 0.35 13.50
C MET A 1 2.32 0.92 12.40
N VAL A 2 2.85 1.30 11.23
CA VAL A 2 2.05 1.90 10.14
C VAL A 2 0.87 1.01 9.68
N TYR A 3 1.08 -0.29 9.44
CA TYR A 3 0.00 -1.23 9.11
C TYR A 3 -1.07 -1.40 10.20
N LEU A 4 -0.78 -1.03 11.45
CA LEU A 4 -1.72 -1.13 12.57
C LEU A 4 -2.49 0.18 12.79
N ALA A 5 -2.17 1.25 12.05
CA ALA A 5 -2.85 2.54 12.14
C ALA A 5 -4.38 2.44 11.92
N PRO A 6 -4.91 1.56 11.04
CA PRO A 6 -6.36 1.43 10.84
C PRO A 6 -7.11 0.68 11.94
N ILE A 7 -6.45 0.10 12.96
CA ILE A 7 -7.13 -0.67 14.03
C ILE A 7 -8.29 0.09 14.68
N PRO A 8 -8.16 1.39 15.07
CA PRO A 8 -9.27 2.14 15.66
C PRO A 8 -10.48 2.23 14.73
N THR A 9 -10.25 2.45 13.43
CA THR A 9 -11.29 2.46 12.40
C THR A 9 -12.02 1.13 12.31
N PHE A 10 -11.28 0.01 12.24
CA PHE A 10 -11.89 -1.32 12.19
C PHE A 10 -12.57 -1.72 13.50
N ARG A 11 -12.13 -1.21 14.65
CA ARG A 11 -12.85 -1.35 15.92
C ARG A 11 -14.21 -0.65 15.86
N GLN A 12 -14.30 0.53 15.23
CA GLN A 12 -15.58 1.22 15.04
C GLN A 12 -16.50 0.44 14.09
N ILE A 13 -15.97 -0.04 12.95
CA ILE A 13 -16.71 -0.88 12.00
C ILE A 13 -17.27 -2.13 12.70
N TYR A 14 -16.45 -2.81 13.51
CA TYR A 14 -16.86 -3.98 14.26
C TYR A 14 -17.95 -3.67 15.30
N LYS A 15 -17.82 -2.57 16.05
CA LYS A 15 -18.80 -2.16 17.06
C LYS A 15 -20.14 -1.75 16.45
N LYS A 16 -20.10 -1.04 15.32
CA LYS A 16 -21.28 -0.54 14.62
C LYS A 16 -21.91 -1.54 13.66
N LYS A 17 -21.21 -2.64 13.35
CA LYS A 17 -21.63 -3.67 12.38
C LYS A 17 -21.94 -3.07 11.00
N SER A 18 -21.25 -1.99 10.66
CA SER A 18 -21.47 -1.14 9.48
C SER A 18 -20.13 -0.52 9.08
N SER A 19 -19.91 -0.30 7.79
CA SER A 19 -18.74 0.42 7.29
C SER A 19 -18.79 1.94 7.54
N GLU A 20 -19.90 2.50 8.02
CA GLU A 20 -20.04 3.91 8.45
C GLU A 20 -19.49 4.96 7.46
N GLY A 21 -19.53 4.68 6.15
CA GLY A 21 -18.98 5.55 5.10
C GLY A 21 -17.46 5.44 4.88
N PHE A 22 -16.73 4.67 5.69
CA PHE A 22 -15.32 4.35 5.45
C PHE A 22 -15.14 3.66 4.09
N GLN A 23 -13.99 3.91 3.46
CA GLN A 23 -13.66 3.39 2.14
C GLN A 23 -12.67 2.23 2.24
N SER A 24 -12.83 1.22 1.38
CA SER A 24 -11.88 0.09 1.30
C SER A 24 -10.64 0.39 0.45
N ILE A 25 -10.67 1.46 -0.34
CA ILE A 25 -9.64 1.79 -1.35
C ILE A 25 -8.23 1.77 -0.74
N PRO A 26 -7.95 2.38 0.43
CA PRO A 26 -6.60 2.39 0.99
C PRO A 26 -6.05 0.98 1.24
N TYR A 27 -6.88 0.06 1.73
CA TYR A 27 -6.48 -1.30 2.06
C TYR A 27 -6.25 -2.14 0.80
N VAL A 28 -7.12 -1.99 -0.20
CA VAL A 28 -6.99 -2.70 -1.49
C VAL A 28 -5.76 -2.24 -2.26
N VAL A 29 -5.49 -0.93 -2.27
CA VAL A 29 -4.29 -0.36 -2.90
C VAL A 29 -3.02 -0.75 -2.13
N ALA A 30 -3.05 -0.76 -0.79
CA ALA A 30 -1.92 -1.19 0.03
C ALA A 30 -1.59 -2.67 -0.19
N LEU A 31 -2.59 -3.55 -0.24
CA LEU A 31 -2.40 -4.97 -0.56
C LEU A 31 -1.76 -5.14 -1.95
N PHE A 32 -2.27 -4.44 -2.95
CA PHE A 32 -1.72 -4.49 -4.31
C PHE A 32 -0.27 -4.01 -4.38
N SER A 33 0.03 -2.88 -3.72
CA SER A 33 1.39 -2.35 -3.61
C SER A 33 2.33 -3.34 -2.93
N ALA A 34 1.92 -3.96 -1.82
CA ALA A 34 2.72 -4.93 -1.12
C ALA A 34 3.06 -6.16 -1.98
N MET A 35 2.09 -6.67 -2.75
CA MET A 35 2.35 -7.77 -3.68
C MET A 35 3.30 -7.39 -4.81
N LEU A 36 3.20 -6.17 -5.36
CA LEU A 36 4.14 -5.69 -6.37
C LEU A 36 5.56 -5.56 -5.80
N TRP A 37 5.71 -5.04 -4.58
CA TRP A 37 7.01 -4.95 -3.91
C TRP A 37 7.60 -6.34 -3.60
N ILE A 38 6.78 -7.33 -3.26
CA ILE A 38 7.22 -8.72 -3.12
C ILE A 38 7.73 -9.26 -4.46
N TYR A 39 6.97 -9.04 -5.55
CA TYR A 39 7.39 -9.48 -6.87
C TYR A 39 8.70 -8.80 -7.30
N TYR A 40 8.80 -7.49 -7.12
CA TYR A 40 10.03 -6.72 -7.35
C TYR A 40 11.21 -7.31 -6.56
N ALA A 41 11.01 -7.61 -5.28
CA ALA A 41 12.04 -8.18 -4.43
C ALA A 41 12.51 -9.55 -4.94
N PHE A 42 11.63 -10.40 -5.45
CA PHE A 42 12.00 -11.69 -6.06
C PHE A 42 12.83 -11.56 -7.34
N LEU A 43 12.78 -10.41 -8.03
CA LEU A 43 13.61 -10.13 -9.21
C LEU A 43 15.01 -9.63 -8.86
N LYS A 44 15.31 -9.38 -7.58
CA LYS A 44 16.59 -8.87 -7.10
C LYS A 44 17.18 -9.73 -5.99
N SER A 45 18.49 -9.64 -5.80
CA SER A 45 19.20 -10.27 -4.68
C SER A 45 19.20 -9.38 -3.44
N ASN A 46 19.37 -9.97 -2.26
CA ASN A 46 19.52 -9.28 -0.97
C ASN A 46 18.33 -8.38 -0.55
N THR A 47 17.11 -8.72 -0.99
CA THR A 47 15.88 -7.97 -0.72
C THR A 47 14.99 -8.62 0.35
N THR A 48 15.54 -9.51 1.19
CA THR A 48 14.78 -10.28 2.19
C THR A 48 13.95 -9.40 3.13
N LEU A 49 14.49 -8.25 3.55
CA LEU A 49 13.74 -7.31 4.39
C LEU A 49 12.47 -6.80 3.68
N LEU A 50 12.56 -6.51 2.39
CA LEU A 50 11.44 -6.06 1.57
C LEU A 50 10.37 -7.17 1.40
N ILE A 51 10.79 -8.43 1.24
CA ILE A 51 9.87 -9.57 1.19
C ILE A 51 9.14 -9.71 2.53
N THR A 52 9.87 -9.75 3.64
CA THR A 52 9.30 -10.03 4.97
C THR A 52 8.25 -8.99 5.38
N ILE A 53 8.56 -7.70 5.27
CA ILE A 53 7.66 -6.64 5.69
C ILE A 53 6.40 -6.55 4.81
N ASN A 54 6.54 -6.70 3.49
CA ASN A 54 5.39 -6.68 2.59
C ASN A 54 4.55 -7.96 2.71
N SER A 55 5.15 -9.09 3.08
CA SER A 55 4.40 -10.33 3.38
C SER A 55 3.52 -10.14 4.61
N VAL A 56 4.06 -9.52 5.68
CA VAL A 56 3.27 -9.13 6.85
C VAL A 56 2.18 -8.11 6.46
N GLY A 57 2.52 -7.13 5.62
CA GLY A 57 1.57 -6.18 5.06
C GLY A 57 0.40 -6.86 4.33
N CYS A 58 0.70 -7.79 3.42
CA CYS A 58 -0.31 -8.56 2.70
C CYS A 58 -1.28 -9.28 3.65
N LEU A 59 -0.76 -9.91 4.71
CA LEU A 59 -1.59 -10.59 5.70
C LEU A 59 -2.52 -9.61 6.42
N ILE A 60 -1.99 -8.50 6.91
CA ILE A 60 -2.76 -7.48 7.64
C ILE A 60 -3.83 -6.84 6.75
N GLU A 61 -3.46 -6.40 5.54
CA GLU A 61 -4.39 -5.77 4.60
C GLU A 61 -5.47 -6.74 4.14
N THR A 62 -5.13 -8.02 3.94
CA THR A 62 -6.13 -9.05 3.66
C THR A 62 -7.15 -9.17 4.78
N VAL A 63 -6.71 -9.19 6.04
CA VAL A 63 -7.62 -9.21 7.20
C VAL A 63 -8.53 -7.99 7.22
N TYR A 64 -8.00 -6.78 6.97
CA TYR A 64 -8.81 -5.57 6.89
C TYR A 64 -9.84 -5.60 5.77
N ILE A 65 -9.46 -6.06 4.57
CA ILE A 65 -10.38 -6.17 3.43
C ILE A 65 -11.50 -7.17 3.74
N LEU A 66 -11.18 -8.32 4.35
CA LEU A 66 -12.16 -9.34 4.74
C LEU A 66 -13.16 -8.78 5.77
N LEU A 67 -12.66 -8.10 6.81
CA LEU A 67 -13.51 -7.44 7.81
C LEU A 67 -14.38 -6.36 7.18
N PHE A 68 -13.82 -5.56 6.26
CA PHE A 68 -14.58 -4.53 5.56
C PHE A 68 -15.71 -5.15 4.72
N ILE A 69 -15.40 -6.14 3.89
CA ILE A 69 -16.39 -6.85 3.06
C ILE A 69 -17.52 -7.44 3.92
N PHE A 70 -17.18 -8.00 5.07
CA PHE A 70 -18.15 -8.60 5.99
C PHE A 70 -19.16 -7.55 6.51
N TYR A 71 -18.69 -6.39 6.96
CA TYR A 71 -19.54 -5.35 7.57
C TYR A 71 -20.05 -4.26 6.61
N ALA A 72 -19.54 -4.21 5.38
CA ALA A 72 -19.91 -3.18 4.41
C ALA A 72 -21.31 -3.40 3.81
N SER A 73 -21.92 -2.31 3.35
CA SER A 73 -23.16 -2.34 2.58
C SER A 73 -22.97 -3.14 1.27
N LYS A 74 -24.07 -3.66 0.70
CA LYS A 74 -24.02 -4.43 -0.56
C LYS A 74 -23.31 -3.66 -1.68
N LYS A 75 -23.56 -2.35 -1.79
CA LYS A 75 -22.93 -1.48 -2.79
C LYS A 75 -21.42 -1.39 -2.55
N ALA A 76 -21.00 -1.00 -1.35
CA ALA A 76 -19.58 -0.86 -1.00
C ALA A 76 -18.84 -2.19 -1.16
N ARG A 77 -19.43 -3.31 -0.76
CA ARG A 77 -18.87 -4.65 -0.95
C ARG A 77 -18.60 -4.97 -2.42
N VAL A 78 -19.56 -4.70 -3.30
CA VAL A 78 -19.40 -4.94 -4.74
C VAL A 78 -18.31 -4.04 -5.32
N GLU A 79 -18.23 -2.78 -4.91
CA GLU A 79 -17.16 -1.86 -5.33
C GLU A 79 -15.78 -2.34 -4.86
N THR A 80 -15.65 -2.79 -3.61
CA THR A 80 -14.41 -3.38 -3.07
C THR A 80 -13.98 -4.60 -3.87
N VAL A 81 -14.89 -5.55 -4.15
CA VAL A 81 -14.57 -6.77 -4.90
C VAL A 81 -14.19 -6.45 -6.35
N LYS A 82 -14.88 -5.51 -7.00
CA LYS A 82 -14.54 -5.06 -8.35
C LYS A 82 -13.14 -4.44 -8.40
N LEU A 83 -12.81 -3.56 -7.45
CA LEU A 83 -11.49 -2.95 -7.37
C LEU A 83 -10.41 -4.00 -7.12
N LEU A 84 -10.66 -4.94 -6.19
CA LEU A 84 -9.74 -6.03 -5.89
C LEU A 84 -9.48 -6.88 -7.15
N ALA A 85 -10.53 -7.31 -7.83
CA ALA A 85 -10.43 -8.11 -9.06
C ALA A 85 -9.67 -7.36 -10.17
N LEU A 86 -9.98 -6.07 -10.36
CA LEU A 86 -9.27 -5.22 -11.33
C LEU A 86 -7.77 -5.19 -11.04
N LEU A 87 -7.38 -4.89 -9.80
CA LEU A 87 -5.96 -4.81 -9.44
C LEU A 87 -5.27 -6.18 -9.52
N MET A 88 -5.93 -7.28 -9.14
CA MET A 88 -5.35 -8.62 -9.30
C MET A 88 -5.11 -8.97 -10.76
N VAL A 89 -6.05 -8.64 -11.66
CA VAL A 89 -5.88 -8.84 -13.11
C VAL A 89 -4.74 -7.98 -13.64
N CYS A 90 -4.67 -6.70 -13.25
CA CYS A 90 -3.56 -5.82 -13.63
C CYS A 90 -2.20 -6.35 -13.13
N GLY A 91 -2.11 -6.78 -11.87
CA GLY A 91 -0.88 -7.33 -11.29
C GLY A 91 -0.45 -8.61 -11.98
N THR A 92 -1.37 -9.55 -12.17
CA THR A 92 -1.09 -10.80 -12.88
C THR A 92 -0.69 -10.55 -14.34
N GLY A 93 -1.34 -9.59 -15.01
CA GLY A 93 -0.98 -9.14 -16.34
C GLY A 93 0.43 -8.56 -16.41
N LEU A 94 0.81 -7.70 -15.45
CA LEU A 94 2.17 -7.18 -15.34
C LEU A 94 3.20 -8.28 -15.13
N VAL A 95 2.93 -9.25 -14.24
CA VAL A 95 3.78 -10.42 -14.04
C VAL A 95 3.92 -11.23 -15.34
N GLY A 96 2.81 -11.50 -16.02
CA GLY A 96 2.82 -12.22 -17.30
C GLY A 96 3.67 -11.51 -18.36
N VAL A 97 3.42 -10.23 -18.61
CA VAL A 97 4.18 -9.43 -19.59
C VAL A 97 5.68 -9.42 -19.23
N THR A 98 6.01 -9.20 -17.96
CA THR A 98 7.41 -9.14 -17.54
C THR A 98 8.12 -10.50 -17.62
N GLN A 99 7.46 -11.61 -17.34
CA GLN A 99 8.05 -12.95 -17.43
C GLN A 99 8.17 -13.46 -18.88
N PHE A 100 7.19 -13.20 -19.73
CA PHE A 100 7.14 -13.78 -21.08
C PHE A 100 7.68 -12.86 -22.19
N VAL A 101 7.63 -11.54 -22.00
CA VAL A 101 8.00 -10.57 -23.05
C VAL A 101 9.29 -9.82 -22.70
N VAL A 102 9.48 -9.45 -21.43
CA VAL A 102 10.63 -8.64 -21.02
C VAL A 102 11.87 -9.51 -20.74
N LYS A 103 13.02 -9.06 -21.27
CA LYS A 103 14.32 -9.69 -21.01
C LYS A 103 14.62 -9.74 -19.52
N ALA A 104 15.18 -10.85 -19.04
CA ALA A 104 15.45 -11.08 -17.62
C ALA A 104 16.21 -9.94 -16.93
N SER A 105 17.20 -9.34 -17.60
CA SER A 105 17.98 -8.20 -17.07
C SER A 105 17.16 -6.93 -16.83
N GLU A 106 16.08 -6.74 -17.59
CA GLU A 106 15.24 -5.53 -17.56
C GLU A 106 14.01 -5.67 -16.67
N ARG A 107 13.63 -6.90 -16.27
CA ARG A 107 12.39 -7.17 -15.53
C ARG A 107 12.31 -6.36 -14.24
N ALA A 108 13.39 -6.36 -13.47
CA ALA A 108 13.45 -5.61 -12.22
C ALA A 108 13.27 -4.11 -12.47
N ASN A 109 13.91 -3.55 -13.50
CA ASN A 109 13.78 -2.13 -13.83
C ASN A 109 12.34 -1.76 -14.18
N VAL A 110 11.69 -2.53 -15.07
CA VAL A 110 10.28 -2.29 -15.45
C VAL A 110 9.36 -2.35 -14.24
N VAL A 111 9.44 -3.41 -13.42
CA VAL A 111 8.58 -3.57 -12.24
C VAL A 111 8.88 -2.49 -11.20
N GLY A 112 10.14 -2.07 -11.05
CA GLY A 112 10.57 -1.00 -10.16
C GLY A 112 9.87 0.33 -10.47
N TRP A 113 9.78 0.70 -11.75
CA TRP A 113 9.05 1.90 -12.17
C TRP A 113 7.56 1.83 -11.82
N PHE A 114 6.91 0.68 -11.99
CA PHE A 114 5.52 0.51 -11.56
C PHE A 114 5.37 0.66 -10.04
N CYS A 115 6.29 0.07 -9.25
CA CYS A 115 6.30 0.21 -7.80
C CYS A 115 6.49 1.68 -7.37
N LEU A 116 7.41 2.39 -8.02
CA LEU A 116 7.68 3.80 -7.75
C LEU A 116 6.46 4.68 -8.06
N ILE A 117 5.88 4.56 -9.25
CA ILE A 117 4.71 5.35 -9.65
C ILE A 117 3.54 5.11 -8.69
N LEU A 118 3.26 3.84 -8.34
CA LEU A 118 2.21 3.51 -7.39
C LEU A 118 2.48 4.11 -6.00
N SER A 119 3.75 4.05 -5.55
CA SER A 119 4.19 4.62 -4.28
C SER A 119 4.09 6.16 -4.28
N LEU A 120 4.30 6.82 -5.41
CA LEU A 120 4.09 8.25 -5.54
C LEU A 120 2.60 8.62 -5.48
N CYS A 121 1.73 7.85 -6.14
CA CYS A 121 0.29 8.11 -6.14
C CYS A 121 -0.34 8.04 -4.74
N VAL A 122 0.17 7.19 -3.83
CA VAL A 122 -0.38 7.11 -2.47
C VAL A 122 -0.10 8.38 -1.63
N PHE A 123 0.85 9.22 -2.02
CA PHE A 123 1.09 10.52 -1.35
C PHE A 123 0.02 11.57 -1.66
N ILE A 124 -0.85 11.35 -2.65
CA ILE A 124 -1.96 12.28 -2.96
C ILE A 124 -2.84 12.50 -1.72
N ALA A 125 -3.20 11.42 -0.99
CA ALA A 125 -4.06 11.54 0.19
C ALA A 125 -3.39 12.33 1.34
N PRO A 126 -2.15 12.02 1.77
CA PRO A 126 -1.42 12.87 2.71
C PRO A 126 -1.29 14.32 2.29
N LEU A 127 -1.03 14.62 1.01
CA LEU A 127 -0.94 16.00 0.51
C LEU A 127 -2.27 16.75 0.64
N CYS A 128 -3.40 16.08 0.38
CA CYS A 128 -4.73 16.63 0.63
C CYS A 128 -4.95 16.95 2.12
N ILE A 129 -4.50 16.08 3.03
CA ILE A 129 -4.58 16.32 4.48
C ILE A 129 -3.71 17.51 4.88
N VAL A 130 -2.48 17.62 4.36
CA VAL A 130 -1.61 18.79 4.63
C VAL A 130 -2.27 20.08 4.15
N ARG A 131 -2.85 20.08 2.95
CA ARG A 131 -3.62 21.23 2.43
C ARG A 131 -4.76 21.58 3.38
N GLN A 132 -5.51 20.60 3.87
CA GLN A 132 -6.60 20.80 4.82
C GLN A 132 -6.09 21.42 6.12
N VAL A 133 -4.99 20.92 6.71
CA VAL A 133 -4.38 21.48 7.93
C VAL A 133 -3.99 22.95 7.73
N ILE A 134 -3.40 23.30 6.58
CA ILE A 134 -3.02 24.69 6.27
C ILE A 134 -4.24 25.60 6.18
N GLN A 135 -5.34 25.12 5.60
CA GLN A 135 -6.58 25.87 5.42
C GLN A 135 -7.38 26.01 6.71
N THR A 136 -7.50 24.94 7.51
CA THR A 136 -8.30 24.92 8.75
C THR A 136 -7.53 25.38 9.98
N LYS A 137 -6.19 25.48 9.88
CA LYS A 137 -5.28 25.75 11.00
C LYS A 137 -5.42 24.73 12.14
N SER A 138 -5.87 23.51 11.83
CA SER A 138 -6.11 22.43 12.79
C SER A 138 -5.40 21.14 12.35
N VAL A 139 -4.78 20.45 13.30
CA VAL A 139 -4.08 19.16 13.10
C VAL A 139 -4.96 17.95 13.46
N GLU A 140 -6.27 18.16 13.66
CA GLU A 140 -7.22 17.10 14.04
C GLU A 140 -7.14 15.86 13.13
N HIS A 141 -6.89 16.06 11.84
CA HIS A 141 -6.80 15.00 10.82
C HIS A 141 -5.37 14.50 10.57
N MET A 142 -4.36 15.04 11.28
CA MET A 142 -2.94 14.70 11.10
C MET A 142 -2.32 14.28 12.46
N PRO A 143 -2.54 13.02 12.88
CA PRO A 143 -2.01 12.54 14.15
C PRO A 143 -0.48 12.49 14.14
N PHE A 144 0.15 13.24 15.05
CA PHE A 144 1.61 13.43 15.11
C PHE A 144 2.40 12.12 15.11
N LEU A 145 1.99 11.14 15.93
CA LEU A 145 2.70 9.85 16.01
C LEU A 145 2.69 9.10 14.68
N LEU A 146 1.58 9.12 13.95
CA LEU A 146 1.51 8.48 12.64
C LEU A 146 2.47 9.16 11.65
N SER A 147 2.48 10.49 11.63
CA SER A 147 3.41 11.26 10.81
C SER A 147 4.88 10.95 11.16
N LEU A 148 5.23 10.90 12.44
CA LEU A 148 6.58 10.56 12.90
C LEU A 148 7.00 9.16 12.44
N PHE A 149 6.17 8.14 12.64
CA PHE A 149 6.49 6.77 12.22
C PHE A 149 6.55 6.63 10.70
N LEU A 150 5.74 7.36 9.93
CA LEU A 150 5.84 7.42 8.47
C LEU A 150 7.15 8.06 8.02
N THR A 151 7.57 9.16 8.63
CA THR A 151 8.86 9.81 8.34
C THR A 151 10.04 8.90 8.67
N LEU A 152 10.05 8.27 9.83
CA LEU A 152 11.09 7.29 10.20
C LEU A 152 11.12 6.11 9.23
N SER A 153 9.95 5.61 8.83
CA SER A 153 9.85 4.56 7.82
C SER A 153 10.44 5.01 6.47
N ALA A 154 10.14 6.23 6.01
CA ALA A 154 10.68 6.76 4.77
C ALA A 154 12.20 6.89 4.82
N ILE A 155 12.76 7.42 5.92
CA ILE A 155 14.21 7.53 6.12
C ILE A 155 14.87 6.15 6.10
N MET A 156 14.28 5.16 6.78
CA MET A 156 14.80 3.79 6.79
C MET A 156 14.83 3.16 5.39
N TRP A 157 13.75 3.31 4.61
CA TRP A 157 13.69 2.79 3.24
C TRP A 157 14.64 3.51 2.30
N PHE A 158 14.78 4.83 2.44
CA PHE A 158 15.76 5.63 1.70
C PHE A 158 17.18 5.08 1.90
N PHE A 159 17.63 4.94 3.16
CA PHE A 159 18.96 4.41 3.44
C PHE A 159 19.12 2.95 3.04
N TYR A 160 18.09 2.11 3.23
CA TYR A 160 18.11 0.72 2.78
C TYR A 160 18.28 0.63 1.26
N GLY A 161 17.54 1.43 0.48
CA GLY A 161 17.69 1.52 -0.97
C GLY A 161 19.08 2.02 -1.38
N LEU A 162 19.62 3.04 -0.72
CA LEU A 162 20.98 3.53 -0.97
C LEU A 162 22.06 2.47 -0.73
N LEU A 163 21.97 1.72 0.38
CA LEU A 163 22.91 0.65 0.71
C LEU A 163 22.86 -0.49 -0.32
N LEU A 164 21.69 -0.76 -0.90
CA LEU A 164 21.51 -1.73 -1.98
C LEU A 164 21.85 -1.18 -3.37
N LYS A 165 22.22 0.11 -3.49
CA LYS A 165 22.35 0.83 -4.76
C LYS A 165 21.10 0.67 -5.64
N ASP A 166 19.93 0.70 -4.99
CA ASP A 166 18.64 0.53 -5.63
C ASP A 166 17.84 1.83 -5.58
N HIS A 167 17.84 2.53 -6.71
CA HIS A 167 17.14 3.80 -6.85
C HIS A 167 15.62 3.66 -6.76
N ASN A 168 15.04 2.49 -7.09
CA ASN A 168 13.59 2.32 -7.00
C ASN A 168 13.11 2.24 -5.55
N ILE A 169 13.93 1.66 -4.67
CA ILE A 169 13.64 1.59 -3.23
C ILE A 169 13.99 2.91 -2.53
N ALA A 170 15.05 3.58 -2.99
CA ALA A 170 15.52 4.82 -2.37
C ALA A 170 14.69 6.06 -2.73
N ALA A 171 14.04 6.08 -3.90
CA ALA A 171 13.25 7.22 -4.38
C ALA A 171 11.84 7.25 -3.77
#